data_AF-A0A1L4D3C4-F1
#
_entry.id   AF-A0A1L4D3C4-F1
#
_cell.length_a   1.000
_cell.length_b   1.000
_cell.length_c   1.000
_cell.angle_alpha   90.00
_cell.angle_beta   90.00
_cell.angle_gamma   90.00
#
_symmetry.space_group_name_H-M   'P 1'
#
loop_
_entity.id
_entity.type
_entity.pdbx_description
1 polymer ?
#
loop_
_entity_poly.entity_id
_entity_poly.type
_entity_poly.pdbx_seq_one_letter_code
_entity_poly.pdbx_strand_id
1 'polypeptide(L)'
;MHQANHLNKISGWILADGEWYPTDEWWHINAIYDLRDKGHPDLQSKVTNDILQDGDESKIRDHLAELCFIKISRSQIDGIKLNRKQLVTLQNLLSLCDPEAEIGILGSNGILKFISIGRIIKLKNPQILFD
;
A
#
# COMPACT_ATOMS: atom_id res chain seq x y z
N MET A 1 8.16 27.33 -3.49
CA MET A 1 8.00 26.14 -2.63
C MET A 1 6.53 25.81 -2.56
N HIS A 2 5.99 25.06 -3.52
CA HIS A 2 4.61 24.57 -3.46
C HIS A 2 4.63 23.23 -2.73
N GLN A 3 3.92 23.17 -1.62
CA GLN A 3 4.04 22.10 -0.63
C GLN A 3 3.49 20.76 -1.13
N ALA A 4 4.16 19.69 -0.71
CA ALA A 4 3.76 18.28 -0.70
C ALA A 4 2.47 17.97 0.10
N ASN A 5 1.54 18.92 0.23
CA ASN A 5 0.35 18.84 1.09
C ASN A 5 -0.62 17.72 0.68
N HIS A 6 -0.54 17.22 -0.54
CA HIS A 6 -1.42 16.17 -1.04
C HIS A 6 -0.91 14.76 -0.71
N LEU A 7 0.42 14.57 -0.66
CA LEU A 7 0.97 13.26 -0.31
C LEU A 7 0.64 12.89 1.14
N ASN A 8 0.67 13.89 2.04
CA ASN A 8 0.30 13.72 3.45
C ASN A 8 -1.19 13.33 3.68
N LYS A 9 -2.00 13.32 2.62
CA LYS A 9 -3.42 12.97 2.64
C LYS A 9 -3.70 11.58 2.06
N ILE A 10 -2.73 10.94 1.40
CA ILE A 10 -2.89 9.61 0.84
C ILE A 10 -2.42 8.60 1.89
N SER A 11 -3.39 7.94 2.52
CA SER A 11 -3.14 6.88 3.50
C SER A 11 -4.24 5.82 3.37
N GLY A 12 -3.86 4.54 3.35
CA GLY A 12 -4.79 3.45 3.08
C GLY A 12 -4.13 2.22 2.49
N TRP A 13 -4.97 1.37 1.92
CA TRP A 13 -4.57 0.11 1.29
C TRP A 13 -5.04 0.08 -0.17
N ILE A 14 -4.16 -0.34 -1.07
CA ILE A 14 -4.58 -0.84 -2.39
C ILE A 14 -4.74 -2.36 -2.26
N LEU A 15 -5.95 -2.84 -2.49
CA LEU A 15 -6.29 -4.26 -2.37
C LEU A 15 -5.74 -5.07 -3.55
N ALA A 16 -5.79 -6.40 -3.46
CA ALA A 16 -5.26 -7.30 -4.47
C ALA A 16 -5.89 -7.09 -5.87
N ASP A 17 -7.16 -6.71 -5.91
CA ASP A 17 -7.90 -6.43 -7.15
C ASP A 17 -7.66 -5.00 -7.70
N GLY A 18 -6.95 -4.15 -6.96
CA GLY A 18 -6.65 -2.77 -7.29
C GLY A 18 -7.59 -1.74 -6.67
N GLU A 19 -8.59 -2.13 -5.88
CA GLU A 19 -9.46 -1.18 -5.18
C GLU A 19 -8.68 -0.37 -4.13
N TRP A 20 -9.03 0.90 -3.97
CA TRP A 20 -8.45 1.79 -2.96
C TRP A 20 -9.34 1.84 -1.72
N TYR A 21 -8.78 1.46 -0.57
CA TYR A 21 -9.42 1.57 0.74
C TYR A 21 -8.72 2.63 1.60
N PRO A 22 -9.23 3.88 1.65
CA PRO A 22 -8.62 4.95 2.43
C PRO A 22 -8.74 4.70 3.93
N THR A 23 -7.68 5.03 4.67
CA THR A 23 -7.70 5.04 6.14
C THR A 23 -6.65 6.01 6.68
N ASP A 24 -6.84 6.49 7.90
CA ASP A 24 -5.83 7.28 8.60
C ASP A 24 -4.62 6.42 8.96
N GLU A 25 -3.42 7.02 9.06
CA GLU A 25 -2.18 6.28 9.33
C GLU A 25 -2.24 5.46 10.63
N TRP A 26 -2.90 5.98 11.65
CA TRP A 26 -3.07 5.32 12.94
C TRP A 26 -4.10 4.17 12.92
N TRP A 27 -4.79 3.98 11.79
CA TRP A 27 -5.91 3.05 11.62
C TRP A 27 -5.68 2.02 10.49
N HIS A 28 -4.45 1.87 9.99
CA HIS A 28 -4.15 0.90 8.92
C HIS A 28 -4.52 -0.52 9.29
N ILE A 29 -4.17 -0.97 10.50
CA ILE A 29 -4.45 -2.33 10.96
C ILE A 29 -5.95 -2.51 11.22
N ASN A 30 -6.60 -1.54 11.87
CA ASN A 30 -8.03 -1.58 12.14
C ASN A 30 -8.88 -1.64 10.85
N ALA A 31 -8.45 -0.94 9.79
CA ALA A 31 -9.09 -1.03 8.47
C ALA A 31 -9.11 -2.45 7.89
N ILE A 32 -8.14 -3.30 8.24
CA ILE A 32 -8.11 -4.70 7.79
C ILE A 32 -9.16 -5.54 8.52
N TYR A 33 -9.36 -5.29 9.82
CA TYR A 33 -10.45 -5.92 10.56
C TYR A 33 -11.81 -5.51 9.98
N ASP A 34 -12.00 -4.24 9.63
CA ASP A 34 -13.22 -3.77 8.96
C ASP A 34 -13.46 -4.47 7.61
N LEU A 35 -12.41 -4.61 6.78
CA LEU A 35 -12.50 -5.30 5.50
C LEU A 35 -12.83 -6.79 5.67
N ARG A 36 -12.23 -7.45 6.68
CA ARG A 36 -12.57 -8.83 7.05
C ARG A 36 -14.04 -8.93 7.45
N ASP A 37 -14.52 -8.05 8.32
CA ASP A 37 -15.89 -8.10 8.86
C ASP A 37 -16.93 -7.79 7.78
N LYS A 38 -16.56 -7.02 6.75
CA LYS A 38 -17.36 -6.81 5.52
C LYS A 38 -17.37 -8.02 4.58
N GLY A 39 -16.63 -9.08 4.89
CA GLY A 39 -16.60 -10.31 4.10
C GLY A 39 -15.64 -10.28 2.92
N HIS A 40 -14.59 -9.45 2.93
CA HIS A 40 -13.62 -9.43 1.83
C HIS A 40 -12.98 -10.82 1.66
N PRO A 41 -13.07 -11.46 0.47
CA PRO A 41 -12.75 -12.88 0.29
C PRO A 41 -11.34 -13.28 0.74
N ASP A 42 -10.33 -12.48 0.39
CA ASP A 42 -8.92 -12.75 0.72
C ASP A 42 -8.64 -12.74 2.23
N LEU A 43 -9.54 -12.17 3.02
CA LEU A 43 -9.42 -12.06 4.47
C LEU A 43 -10.23 -13.11 5.24
N GLN A 44 -10.95 -14.00 4.54
CA GLN A 44 -11.82 -15.01 5.19
C GLN A 44 -11.13 -16.34 5.46
N SER A 45 -9.90 -16.53 4.97
CA SER A 45 -9.20 -17.80 5.13
C SER A 45 -8.91 -18.09 6.62
N LYS A 46 -8.85 -19.37 6.99
CA LYS A 46 -8.47 -19.76 8.36
C LYS A 46 -7.12 -19.16 8.77
N VAL A 47 -6.14 -19.20 7.87
CA VAL A 47 -4.80 -18.64 8.10
C VAL A 47 -4.87 -17.14 8.40
N THR A 48 -5.63 -16.39 7.60
CA THR A 48 -5.81 -14.95 7.82
C THR A 48 -6.46 -14.68 9.17
N ASN A 49 -7.49 -15.44 9.54
CA ASN A 49 -8.16 -15.28 10.83
C ASN A 49 -7.24 -15.59 12.02
N ASP A 50 -6.44 -16.66 11.93
CA ASP A 50 -5.49 -17.04 12.98
C ASP A 50 -4.44 -15.94 13.19
N ILE A 51 -3.90 -15.36 12.10
CA ILE A 51 -2.92 -14.25 12.16
C ILE A 51 -3.54 -12.98 12.72
N LEU A 52 -4.76 -12.63 12.29
CA LEU A 52 -5.47 -11.45 12.80
C LEU A 52 -5.85 -11.60 14.28
N GLN A 53 -6.07 -12.82 14.76
CA GLN A 53 -6.36 -13.10 16.18
C GLN A 53 -5.12 -12.99 17.07
N ASP A 54 -3.93 -13.35 16.56
CA ASP A 54 -2.64 -13.20 17.26
C ASP A 54 -2.33 -11.72 17.55
N GLY A 55 -2.76 -10.81 16.66
CA GLY A 55 -2.69 -9.35 16.87
C GLY A 55 -1.30 -8.74 16.68
N ASP A 56 -0.31 -9.53 16.26
CA ASP A 56 1.03 -9.03 15.94
C ASP A 56 1.00 -8.23 14.62
N GLU A 57 1.15 -6.90 14.72
CA GLU A 57 1.08 -6.00 13.57
C GLU A 57 2.13 -6.30 12.49
N SER A 58 3.32 -6.79 12.87
CA SER A 58 4.35 -7.13 11.90
C SER A 58 3.92 -8.35 11.10
N LYS A 59 3.43 -9.39 11.78
CA LYS A 59 2.91 -10.59 11.09
C LYS A 59 1.71 -10.27 10.22
N ILE A 60 0.81 -9.42 10.69
CA ILE A 60 -0.35 -8.98 9.92
C ILE A 60 0.10 -8.26 8.66
N ARG A 61 1.02 -7.28 8.77
CA ARG A 61 1.55 -6.56 7.61
C ARG A 61 2.20 -7.51 6.60
N ASP A 62 3.06 -8.41 7.07
CA ASP A 62 3.81 -9.31 6.20
C ASP A 62 2.85 -10.27 5.48
N HIS A 63 1.87 -10.83 6.19
CA HIS A 63 0.80 -11.66 5.62
C HIS A 63 -0.04 -10.91 4.58
N LEU A 64 -0.43 -9.66 4.86
CA LEU A 64 -1.17 -8.85 3.91
C LEU A 64 -0.36 -8.56 2.64
N ALA A 65 0.94 -8.32 2.78
CA ALA A 65 1.82 -8.13 1.63
C ALA A 65 1.91 -9.41 0.78
N GLU A 66 1.89 -10.60 1.39
CA GLU A 66 1.80 -11.89 0.69
C GLU A 66 0.46 -12.05 -0.06
N LEU A 67 -0.63 -11.58 0.54
CA LEU A 67 -1.95 -11.47 -0.11
C LEU A 67 -2.01 -10.37 -1.18
N CYS A 68 -0.88 -9.73 -1.51
CA CYS A 68 -0.76 -8.65 -2.47
C CYS A 68 -1.44 -7.34 -2.05
N PHE A 69 -1.68 -7.11 -0.76
CA PHE A 69 -2.16 -5.81 -0.30
C PHE A 69 -0.99 -4.83 -0.24
N ILE A 70 -1.21 -3.60 -0.69
CA ILE A 70 -0.19 -2.55 -0.68
C ILE A 70 -0.62 -1.46 0.29
N LYS A 71 0.15 -1.27 1.36
CA LYS A 71 -0.06 -0.17 2.29
C LYS A 71 0.55 1.10 1.72
N ILE A 72 -0.20 2.19 1.77
CA ILE A 72 0.28 3.53 1.47
C ILE A 72 0.11 4.38 2.73
N SER A 73 1.19 5.04 3.12
CA SER A 73 1.27 6.03 4.19
C SER A 73 1.84 7.33 3.63
N ARG A 74 1.89 8.40 4.43
CA ARG A 74 2.22 9.76 3.96
C ARG A 74 3.57 9.89 3.27
N SER A 75 4.52 9.02 3.57
CA SER A 75 5.86 9.08 2.99
C SER A 75 6.33 7.74 2.45
N GLN A 76 5.51 6.70 2.50
CA GLN A 76 5.97 5.35 2.22
C GLN A 76 4.89 4.45 1.62
N ILE A 77 5.29 3.66 0.63
CA ILE A 77 4.58 2.52 0.08
C ILE A 77 5.26 1.25 0.61
N ASP A 78 4.45 0.30 1.03
CA ASP A 78 4.87 -0.93 1.67
C ASP A 78 4.10 -2.10 1.07
N GLY A 79 4.83 -3.08 0.56
CA GLY A 79 4.32 -4.22 -0.20
C GLY A 79 5.45 -5.05 -0.79
N ILE A 80 5.13 -6.22 -1.34
CA ILE A 80 6.14 -7.14 -1.90
C ILE A 80 6.18 -7.09 -3.42
N LYS A 81 5.03 -6.91 -4.06
CA LYS A 81 4.88 -6.89 -5.52
C LYS A 81 3.60 -6.16 -5.87
N LEU A 82 3.54 -5.65 -7.09
CA LEU A 82 2.39 -4.86 -7.52
C LEU A 82 1.92 -5.37 -8.88
N ASN A 83 0.60 -5.51 -9.03
CA ASN A 83 -0.01 -5.90 -10.29
C ASN A 83 -0.43 -4.67 -11.11
N ARG A 84 -0.80 -4.88 -12.38
CA ARG A 84 -1.12 -3.76 -13.27
C ARG A 84 -2.30 -2.89 -12.79
N LYS A 85 -3.33 -3.49 -12.17
CA LYS A 85 -4.48 -2.73 -11.67
C LYS A 85 -4.06 -1.84 -10.50
N GLN A 86 -3.30 -2.41 -9.57
CA GLN A 86 -2.73 -1.68 -8.44
C GLN A 86 -1.81 -0.55 -8.89
N LEU A 87 -1.07 -0.73 -10.00
CA LEU A 87 -0.21 0.32 -10.54
C LEU A 87 -1.04 1.50 -11.03
N VAL A 88 -2.11 1.23 -11.76
CA VAL A 88 -3.03 2.26 -12.21
C VAL A 88 -3.63 3.01 -11.02
N THR A 89 -4.07 2.30 -9.98
CA THR A 89 -4.60 2.92 -8.76
C THR A 89 -3.55 3.79 -8.07
N LEU A 90 -2.33 3.26 -7.89
CA LEU A 90 -1.21 4.01 -7.31
C LEU A 90 -0.90 5.28 -8.11
N GLN A 91 -0.84 5.17 -9.44
CA GLN A 91 -0.57 6.29 -10.34
C GLN A 91 -1.68 7.34 -10.27
N ASN A 92 -2.95 6.91 -10.19
CA ASN A 92 -4.08 7.82 -10.04
C ASN A 92 -4.01 8.56 -8.70
N LEU A 93 -3.70 7.87 -7.60
CA LEU A 93 -3.54 8.48 -6.28
C LEU A 93 -2.40 9.52 -6.30
N LEU A 94 -1.23 9.13 -6.81
CA LEU A 94 -0.05 9.99 -6.85
C LEU A 94 -0.12 11.11 -7.91
N SER A 95 -1.02 11.03 -8.89
CA SER A 95 -1.21 12.09 -9.90
C SER A 95 -1.66 13.43 -9.30
N LEU A 96 -2.19 13.40 -8.07
CA LEU A 96 -2.62 14.57 -7.31
C LEU A 96 -1.47 15.21 -6.51
N CYS A 97 -0.30 14.58 -6.49
CA CYS A 97 0.88 15.01 -5.75
C CYS A 97 1.86 15.80 -6.63
N ASP A 98 2.82 16.45 -5.99
CA ASP A 98 3.95 17.07 -6.68
C ASP A 98 4.82 15.98 -7.34
N PRO A 99 5.00 15.98 -8.67
CA PRO A 99 5.82 14.99 -9.36
C PRO A 99 7.31 15.02 -8.98
N GLU A 100 7.80 16.16 -8.46
CA GLU A 100 9.18 16.30 -7.99
C GLU A 100 9.38 15.79 -6.55
N ALA A 101 8.28 15.55 -5.81
CA ALA A 101 8.37 14.94 -4.50
C ALA A 101 8.76 13.46 -4.59
N GLU A 102 9.41 12.97 -3.54
CA GLU A 102 9.81 11.57 -3.41
C GLU A 102 8.91 10.83 -2.43
N ILE A 103 8.74 9.54 -2.67
CA ILE A 103 8.09 8.61 -1.76
C ILE A 103 9.01 7.42 -1.52
N GLY A 104 9.06 6.96 -0.27
CA GLY A 104 9.80 5.77 0.11
C GLY A 104 9.07 4.51 -0.37
N ILE A 105 9.80 3.58 -0.97
CA ILE A 105 9.34 2.22 -1.23
C ILE A 105 10.12 1.30 -0.32
N LEU A 106 9.44 0.60 0.58
CA LEU A 106 10.07 -0.44 1.37
C LEU A 106 10.08 -1.73 0.55
N GLY A 107 11.27 -2.10 0.06
CA GLY A 107 11.45 -3.35 -0.68
C GLY A 107 11.41 -4.57 0.23
N SER A 108 11.24 -5.75 -0.36
CA SER A 108 11.22 -7.05 0.33
C SER A 108 12.53 -7.38 1.08
N ASN A 109 13.63 -6.72 0.72
CA ASN A 109 14.94 -6.85 1.39
C ASN A 109 15.11 -5.89 2.59
N GLY A 110 14.08 -5.14 2.97
CA GLY A 110 14.11 -4.18 4.08
C GLY A 110 14.81 -2.86 3.75
N ILE A 111 15.23 -2.64 2.50
CA ILE A 111 15.84 -1.38 2.07
C ILE A 111 14.74 -0.40 1.64
N LEU A 112 14.76 0.79 2.24
CA LEU A 112 13.92 1.90 1.85
C LEU A 112 14.55 2.66 0.68
N LYS A 113 13.92 2.61 -0.49
CA LYS A 113 14.34 3.36 -1.70
C LYS A 113 13.43 4.57 -1.91
N PHE A 114 13.99 5.77 -2.02
CA PHE A 114 13.22 6.95 -2.38
C PHE A 114 13.13 7.09 -3.90
N ILE A 115 11.91 7.24 -4.40
CA ILE A 115 11.65 7.37 -5.84
C ILE A 115 10.77 8.60 -6.05
N SER A 116 11.11 9.41 -7.05
CA SER A 116 10.27 10.55 -7.41
C SER A 116 8.90 10.10 -7.94
N ILE A 117 7.86 10.78 -7.50
CA ILE A 117 6.47 10.50 -7.87
C ILE A 117 6.31 10.54 -9.40
N GLY A 118 6.95 11.50 -10.07
CA GLY A 118 6.93 11.62 -11.52
C GLY A 118 7.50 10.39 -12.27
N ARG A 119 8.41 9.62 -11.65
CA ARG A 119 8.87 8.34 -12.20
C ARG A 119 7.80 7.27 -12.06
N ILE A 120 7.16 7.17 -10.90
CA ILE A 120 6.10 6.18 -10.62
C ILE A 120 4.91 6.36 -11.57
N ILE A 121 4.49 7.61 -11.80
CA ILE A 121 3.40 7.96 -12.73
C ILE A 121 3.67 7.47 -14.16
N LYS A 122 4.93 7.38 -14.57
CA LYS A 122 5.34 6.96 -15.93
C LYS A 122 5.65 5.46 -16.04
N LEU A 123 5.61 4.71 -14.93
CA LEU A 123 5.89 3.28 -14.94
C LEU A 123 4.87 2.52 -15.79
N LYS A 124 5.36 1.57 -16.58
CA LYS A 124 4.53 0.64 -17.37
C LYS A 124 4.60 -0.79 -16.86
N ASN A 125 5.74 -1.16 -16.29
CA ASN A 125 5.97 -2.46 -15.68
C ASN A 125 5.94 -2.29 -14.15
N PRO A 126 4.96 -2.88 -13.45
CA PRO A 126 4.84 -2.73 -12.01
C PRO A 126 5.90 -3.48 -11.20
N GLN A 127 6.55 -4.50 -11.77
CA GLN A 127 7.54 -5.31 -11.05
C GLN A 127 8.79 -4.50 -10.65
N ILE A 128 9.14 -3.50 -11.46
CA ILE A 128 10.32 -2.64 -11.27
C ILE A 128 10.31 -1.88 -9.93
N LEU A 129 9.14 -1.68 -9.32
CA LEU A 129 9.04 -0.87 -8.10
C LEU A 129 9.61 -1.60 -6.87
N PHE A 130 9.58 -2.93 -6.85
CA PHE A 130 9.98 -3.76 -5.69
C PHE A 130 11.23 -4.63 -5.95
N ASP A 131 11.80 -4.57 -7.16
CA ASP A 131 13.13 -5.08 -7.52
C ASP A 131 14.23 -4.10 -7.03
#